data_AF-A0A814FEV0-F1
#
_entry.id   AF-A0A814FEV0-F1
#
_cell.length_a   1.000
_cell.length_b   1.000
_cell.length_c   1.000
_cell.angle_alpha   90.00
_cell.angle_beta   90.00
_cell.angle_gamma   90.00
#
_symmetry.space_group_name_H-M   'P 1'
#
loop_
_entity.id
_entity.type
_entity.pdbx_description
1 polymer ?
#
loop_
_entity_poly.entity_id
_entity_poly.type
_entity_poly.pdbx_seq_one_letter_code
_entity_poly.pdbx_strand_id
1 'polypeptide(L)'
;MSRPSRRRLPENYMVIWVDGNMDMANKDCQNTMDQLRGVVNQVNPCTTAEECIQQLNENPEEISFVISSGALGQHMVPDIHDMAKLNAIYIFCPKKERYQDWAQNWAKIKGVHTSIKHICKKLATAIKQCNQDHMSVDLKLTSDDDPQLRELTDFIRKEVSGTGWRRMGQLLLKIGQFDKAEELYMALLEQASNDSDRAYIYHQLGWLKNDQGQYAKAVAFYEQSLKIYRKTLPEDHPSLATMYNNVAQAYNDMGDYLKALEFYKKTLKIEEKALPSNHPHLATSYSNIGQVHNNMGDYSKALEFYEKDLEITKRVLPSNHPSLASSYNNIGGVYSDMGDYSKALEFYEKYLEIRKKALPSNHPDLATSYDTIGQVYNNMGDYSKALEFYEKSHQILKKALPSTHPHLAGNHLSFAAYYEKMGDYTTALKALKNAYQIQRKAFEEGNRAFSFTYSRLGRVYRSMKDYSKALEYFEKRLAIDEKTLPENHPYFGISYSNIGDVHRLMGDYEKALTFHRKALNFQENVRCNPLQCATTYINLGETYRQMKNYTMALTYYQKGLKIREQKLSKSHPDLAVAYHNLAKLYLSTRQYNMAMQNVQQAVEIAQEKLPSNHPHVSEYKETLEKIRKKM
;
A
#
# COMPACT_ATOMS: atom_id res chain seq x y z
N MET A 1 31.63 -46.72 -5.54
CA MET A 1 32.20 -47.22 -4.28
C MET A 1 31.32 -46.76 -3.13
N SER A 2 30.64 -47.72 -2.53
CA SER A 2 29.74 -47.58 -1.38
C SER A 2 30.54 -47.31 -0.09
N ARG A 3 30.15 -46.30 0.68
CA ARG A 3 30.33 -46.26 2.15
C ARG A 3 29.14 -45.55 2.83
N PRO A 4 28.74 -45.96 4.04
CA PRO A 4 27.43 -45.67 4.63
C PRO A 4 27.44 -44.56 5.70
N SER A 5 26.23 -44.03 5.92
CA SER A 5 25.65 -43.42 7.14
C SER A 5 26.37 -42.30 7.92
N ARG A 6 25.61 -41.22 8.21
CA ARG A 6 25.25 -40.78 9.58
C ARG A 6 24.29 -39.58 9.54
N ARG A 7 22.99 -39.87 9.73
CA ARG A 7 22.02 -38.91 10.28
C ARG A 7 22.53 -38.46 11.67
N ARG A 8 22.47 -37.16 12.00
CA ARG A 8 22.45 -36.71 13.40
C ARG A 8 21.08 -36.10 13.68
N LEU A 9 20.41 -36.64 14.69
CA LEU A 9 19.09 -36.25 15.19
C LEU A 9 19.25 -35.20 16.30
N PRO A 10 18.19 -34.45 16.66
CA PRO A 10 18.25 -33.43 17.72
C PRO A 10 18.75 -34.05 19.01
N GLU A 11 19.67 -33.35 19.68
CA GLU A 11 20.48 -33.89 20.77
C GLU A 11 19.77 -33.68 22.12
N ASN A 12 18.95 -34.65 22.54
CA ASN A 12 18.41 -34.70 23.90
C ASN A 12 19.50 -35.12 24.89
N TYR A 13 19.44 -34.56 26.10
CA TYR A 13 20.37 -34.83 27.18
C TYR A 13 19.60 -35.35 28.40
N MET A 14 20.03 -36.47 28.97
CA MET A 14 19.37 -37.08 30.13
C MET A 14 20.29 -37.01 31.36
N VAL A 15 19.71 -36.71 32.52
CA VAL A 15 20.43 -36.82 33.80
C VAL A 15 19.75 -37.86 34.68
N ILE A 16 20.48 -38.90 35.07
CA ILE A 16 19.95 -39.94 35.96
C ILE A 16 20.34 -39.60 37.39
N TRP A 17 19.33 -39.46 38.25
CA TRP A 17 19.47 -39.11 39.65
C TRP A 17 19.50 -40.36 40.52
N VAL A 18 20.64 -40.65 41.13
CA VAL A 18 20.83 -41.88 41.91
C VAL A 18 21.02 -41.54 43.38
N ASP A 19 19.95 -41.07 44.02
CA ASP A 19 19.80 -41.15 45.47
C ASP A 19 18.32 -41.09 45.89
N GLY A 20 17.78 -42.22 46.36
CA GLY A 20 16.40 -42.37 46.85
C GLY A 20 15.31 -42.07 45.82
N ASN A 21 14.06 -42.43 46.12
CA ASN A 21 12.92 -42.05 45.27
C ASN A 21 12.94 -40.53 45.04
N MET A 22 12.77 -40.08 43.79
CA MET A 22 12.59 -38.66 43.47
C MET A 22 11.35 -38.15 44.19
N ASP A 23 11.53 -37.61 45.38
CA ASP A 23 10.47 -36.95 46.13
C ASP A 23 10.52 -35.45 45.77
N MET A 24 9.51 -35.00 45.03
CA MET A 24 9.35 -33.60 44.63
C MET A 24 9.19 -32.65 45.82
N ALA A 25 8.92 -33.17 47.03
CA ALA A 25 8.91 -32.41 48.28
C ALA A 25 10.29 -32.28 48.94
N ASN A 26 11.32 -32.97 48.44
CA ASN A 26 12.68 -32.90 48.97
C ASN A 26 13.40 -31.62 48.49
N LYS A 27 13.88 -30.82 49.45
CA LYS A 27 14.53 -29.52 49.23
C LYS A 27 15.82 -29.62 48.41
N ASP A 28 16.54 -30.73 48.51
CA ASP A 28 17.78 -30.95 47.75
C ASP A 28 17.50 -31.28 46.27
N CYS A 29 16.38 -31.96 45.99
CA CYS A 29 15.91 -32.22 44.63
C CYS A 29 15.48 -30.91 43.95
N GLN A 30 14.69 -30.08 44.65
CA GLN A 30 14.24 -28.78 44.13
C GLN A 30 15.40 -27.82 43.84
N ASN A 31 16.32 -27.65 44.80
CA ASN A 31 17.52 -26.82 44.61
C ASN A 31 18.37 -27.24 43.41
N THR A 32 18.33 -28.52 43.05
CA THR A 32 19.11 -29.04 41.94
C THR A 32 18.41 -28.88 40.59
N MET A 33 17.08 -29.01 40.55
CA MET A 33 16.27 -28.66 39.38
C MET A 33 16.47 -27.21 38.98
N ASP A 34 16.52 -26.31 39.96
CA ASP A 34 16.72 -24.88 39.72
C ASP A 34 18.12 -24.56 39.18
N GLN A 35 19.16 -25.29 39.63
CA GLN A 35 20.52 -25.17 39.07
C GLN A 35 20.62 -25.67 37.62
N LEU A 36 19.80 -26.64 37.22
CA LEU A 36 19.74 -27.11 35.84
C LEU A 36 18.94 -26.14 34.96
N ARG A 37 17.80 -25.62 35.46
CA ARG A 37 17.01 -24.58 34.78
C ARG A 37 17.79 -23.29 34.52
N GLY A 38 18.81 -23.01 35.32
CA GLY A 38 19.74 -21.90 35.07
C GLY A 38 20.61 -22.04 33.81
N VAL A 39 20.65 -23.23 33.18
CA VAL A 39 21.41 -23.50 31.96
C VAL A 39 20.50 -23.84 30.77
N VAL A 40 19.29 -24.35 31.02
CA VAL A 40 18.38 -24.90 29.98
C VAL A 40 16.92 -24.49 30.25
N ASN A 41 16.17 -24.21 29.18
CA ASN A 41 14.83 -23.61 29.31
C ASN A 41 13.75 -24.55 29.88
N GLN A 42 13.92 -25.88 29.76
CA GLN A 42 12.99 -26.87 30.30
C GLN A 42 13.71 -28.04 30.98
N VAL A 43 13.22 -28.43 32.16
CA VAL A 43 13.71 -29.59 32.92
C VAL A 43 12.49 -30.35 33.45
N ASN A 44 12.26 -31.55 32.93
CA ASN A 44 11.07 -32.35 33.19
C ASN A 44 11.44 -33.62 33.98
N PRO A 45 10.92 -33.80 35.21
CA PRO A 45 11.07 -35.05 35.92
C PRO A 45 10.13 -36.09 35.32
N CYS A 46 10.55 -37.36 35.31
CA CYS A 46 9.70 -38.46 34.89
C CYS A 46 9.73 -39.58 35.94
N THR A 47 8.55 -40.18 36.17
CA THR A 47 8.36 -41.16 37.25
C THR A 47 8.12 -42.57 36.73
N THR A 48 7.87 -42.71 35.42
CA THR A 48 7.69 -43.99 34.73
C THR A 48 8.48 -44.03 33.42
N ALA A 49 8.80 -45.24 32.93
CA ALA A 49 9.61 -45.40 31.72
C ALA A 49 8.90 -44.89 30.46
N GLU A 50 7.59 -45.14 30.35
CA GLU A 50 6.77 -44.68 29.23
C GLU A 50 6.74 -43.16 29.14
N GLU A 51 6.56 -42.48 30.27
CA GLU A 51 6.57 -41.01 30.37
C GLU A 51 7.93 -40.42 29.98
N CYS A 52 9.04 -41.00 30.46
CA CYS A 52 10.39 -40.55 30.07
C CYS A 52 10.64 -40.73 28.56
N ILE A 53 10.22 -41.86 27.97
CA ILE A 53 10.39 -42.14 26.54
C ILE A 53 9.49 -41.21 25.70
N GLN A 54 8.26 -40.95 26.15
CA GLN A 54 7.35 -40.00 25.53
C GLN A 54 7.96 -38.59 25.55
N GLN A 55 8.45 -38.12 26.69
CA GLN A 55 9.11 -36.81 26.80
C GLN A 55 10.41 -36.71 25.99
N LEU A 56 11.17 -37.80 25.85
CA LEU A 56 12.33 -37.84 24.95
C LEU A 56 11.94 -37.87 23.46
N ASN A 57 10.68 -38.11 23.13
CA ASN A 57 10.14 -38.15 21.77
C ASN A 57 9.25 -36.96 21.41
N GLU A 58 8.64 -36.28 22.39
CA GLU A 58 7.78 -35.10 22.24
C GLU A 58 8.58 -33.79 22.14
N ASN A 59 8.10 -32.86 21.29
CA ASN A 59 8.69 -31.59 20.88
C ASN A 59 10.01 -31.65 20.07
N PRO A 60 9.99 -31.39 18.75
CA PRO A 60 11.18 -31.40 17.90
C PRO A 60 11.95 -30.05 17.82
N GLU A 61 11.51 -28.98 18.49
CA GLU A 61 12.05 -27.62 18.33
C GLU A 61 12.93 -27.09 19.50
N GLU A 62 13.07 -27.80 20.63
CA GLU A 62 13.87 -27.36 21.80
C GLU A 62 14.75 -28.47 22.42
N ILE A 63 15.79 -28.09 23.18
CA ILE A 63 16.64 -29.05 23.93
C ILE A 63 15.93 -29.45 25.22
N SER A 64 15.41 -30.68 25.29
CA SER A 64 14.70 -31.20 26.46
C SER A 64 15.61 -31.98 27.41
N PHE A 65 15.45 -31.72 28.71
CA PHE A 65 16.18 -32.39 29.78
C PHE A 65 15.24 -33.25 30.61
N VAL A 66 15.49 -34.55 30.62
CA VAL A 66 14.69 -35.53 31.35
C VAL A 66 15.48 -36.07 32.54
N ILE A 67 14.84 -36.08 33.71
CA ILE A 67 15.45 -36.53 34.96
C ILE A 67 14.65 -37.68 35.54
N SER A 68 15.33 -38.78 35.85
CA SER A 68 14.75 -40.03 36.34
C SER A 68 15.49 -40.53 37.59
N SER A 69 14.81 -41.32 38.42
CA SER A 69 15.41 -41.97 39.59
C SER A 69 16.41 -43.06 39.19
N GLY A 70 17.33 -43.43 40.08
CA GLY A 70 18.42 -44.35 39.77
C GLY A 70 17.96 -45.77 39.42
N ALA A 71 16.92 -46.27 40.10
CA ALA A 71 16.35 -47.58 39.81
C ALA A 71 15.64 -47.58 38.44
N LEU A 72 14.86 -46.55 38.14
CA LEU A 72 14.18 -46.41 36.86
C LEU A 72 15.18 -46.20 35.71
N GLY A 73 16.18 -45.35 35.92
CA GLY A 73 17.26 -45.10 34.95
C GLY A 73 18.08 -46.35 34.63
N GLN A 74 18.36 -47.23 35.61
CA GLN A 74 19.06 -48.49 35.34
C GLN A 74 18.27 -49.44 34.44
N HIS A 75 16.96 -49.52 34.64
CA HIS A 75 16.08 -50.35 33.83
C HIS A 75 15.86 -49.77 32.43
N MET A 76 15.84 -48.44 32.30
CA MET A 76 15.55 -47.75 31.05
C MET A 76 16.72 -47.60 30.09
N VAL A 77 17.93 -47.35 30.59
CA VAL A 77 19.11 -47.09 29.75
C VAL A 77 19.35 -48.18 28.68
N PRO A 78 19.19 -49.48 28.97
CA PRO A 78 19.25 -50.52 27.94
C PRO A 78 18.30 -50.28 26.75
N ASP A 79 17.10 -49.73 26.99
CA ASP A 79 16.09 -49.55 25.95
C ASP A 79 16.28 -48.24 25.15
N ILE A 80 16.91 -47.22 25.75
CA ILE A 80 17.02 -45.88 25.16
C ILE A 80 18.44 -45.51 24.69
N HIS A 81 19.48 -46.27 25.05
CA HIS A 81 20.87 -45.91 24.75
C HIS A 81 21.14 -45.75 23.24
N ASP A 82 20.46 -46.51 22.39
CA ASP A 82 20.60 -46.44 20.93
C ASP A 82 19.67 -45.42 20.28
N MET A 83 18.78 -44.77 21.03
CA MET A 83 17.89 -43.74 20.49
C MET A 83 18.71 -42.63 19.87
N ALA A 84 18.54 -42.43 18.57
CA ALA A 84 19.41 -41.53 17.84
C ALA A 84 19.18 -40.05 18.18
N LYS A 85 18.04 -39.70 18.81
CA LYS A 85 17.75 -38.39 19.43
C LYS A 85 18.39 -38.18 20.82
N LEU A 86 18.95 -39.21 21.45
CA LEU A 86 19.61 -39.08 22.76
C LEU A 86 21.12 -38.95 22.53
N ASN A 87 21.72 -37.82 22.91
CA ASN A 87 23.12 -37.50 22.65
C ASN A 87 24.05 -37.89 23.79
N ALA A 88 23.66 -37.56 25.02
CA ALA A 88 24.46 -37.86 26.19
C ALA A 88 23.60 -38.07 27.43
N ILE A 89 24.05 -39.00 28.26
CA ILE A 89 23.50 -39.29 29.59
C ILE A 89 24.56 -38.93 30.63
N TYR A 90 24.17 -38.16 31.65
CA TYR A 90 25.02 -37.86 32.79
C TYR A 90 24.41 -38.48 34.05
N ILE A 91 25.21 -39.14 34.89
CA ILE A 91 24.69 -39.76 36.11
C ILE A 91 25.13 -38.90 37.30
N PHE A 92 24.17 -38.48 38.12
CA PHE A 92 24.45 -37.85 39.40
C PHE A 92 24.33 -38.89 40.51
N CYS A 93 25.45 -39.21 41.17
CA CYS A 93 25.49 -40.16 42.28
C CYS A 93 26.48 -39.67 43.36
N PRO A 94 26.01 -39.39 44.60
CA PRO A 94 26.88 -38.95 45.70
C PRO A 94 27.92 -40.01 46.11
N LYS A 95 27.61 -41.31 45.96
CA LYS A 95 28.50 -42.45 46.24
C LYS A 95 28.92 -43.13 44.94
N LYS A 96 29.95 -42.56 44.31
CA LYS A 96 30.40 -42.85 42.93
C LYS A 96 30.61 -44.34 42.61
N GLU A 97 31.08 -45.13 43.58
CA GLU A 97 31.53 -46.52 43.39
C GLU A 97 30.42 -47.48 42.95
N ARG A 98 29.15 -47.24 43.32
CA ARG A 98 28.04 -48.19 43.13
C ARG A 98 27.55 -48.31 41.67
N TYR A 99 27.85 -47.33 40.81
CA TYR A 99 27.34 -47.26 39.43
C TYR A 99 28.45 -47.12 38.39
N GLN A 100 29.71 -47.07 38.83
CA GLN A 100 30.84 -46.79 37.97
C GLN A 100 31.11 -47.93 36.97
N ASP A 101 30.89 -49.18 37.38
CA ASP A 101 31.04 -50.35 36.51
C ASP A 101 29.87 -50.49 35.54
N TRP A 102 28.64 -50.22 36.00
CA TRP A 102 27.45 -50.22 35.15
C TRP A 102 27.48 -49.11 34.08
N ALA A 103 27.96 -47.92 34.45
CA ALA A 103 28.03 -46.76 33.55
C ALA A 103 29.02 -46.96 32.39
N GLN A 104 30.05 -47.80 32.56
CA GLN A 104 31.03 -48.11 31.50
C GLN A 104 30.45 -48.99 30.39
N ASN A 105 29.32 -49.64 30.64
CA ASN A 105 28.69 -50.53 29.67
C ASN A 105 27.97 -49.79 28.52
N TRP A 106 27.79 -48.46 28.60
CA TRP A 106 26.98 -47.70 27.64
C TRP A 106 27.71 -46.46 27.10
N ALA A 107 27.96 -46.41 25.79
CA ALA A 107 28.80 -45.38 25.15
C ALA A 107 28.27 -43.94 25.23
N LYS A 108 26.96 -43.76 25.45
CA LYS A 108 26.34 -42.43 25.58
C LYS A 108 26.36 -41.88 27.01
N ILE A 109 26.75 -42.68 28.00
CA ILE A 109 26.98 -42.18 29.36
C ILE A 109 28.32 -41.43 29.38
N LYS A 110 28.27 -40.13 29.63
CA LYS A 110 29.45 -39.25 29.62
C LYS A 110 30.17 -39.16 30.97
N GLY A 111 29.61 -39.78 32.00
CA GLY A 111 30.27 -39.98 33.29
C GLY A 111 29.30 -40.04 34.48
N VAL A 112 29.82 -40.58 35.59
CA VAL A 112 29.20 -40.52 36.93
C VAL A 112 29.84 -39.37 37.71
N HIS A 113 29.00 -38.44 38.16
CA HIS A 113 29.39 -37.18 38.78
C HIS A 113 28.82 -37.09 40.19
N THR A 114 29.65 -36.65 41.12
CA THR A 114 29.27 -36.41 42.53
C THR A 114 28.79 -34.98 42.78
N SER A 115 28.82 -34.10 41.75
CA SER A 115 28.39 -32.71 41.84
C SER A 115 27.59 -32.29 40.61
N ILE A 116 26.37 -31.79 40.84
CA ILE A 116 25.50 -31.31 39.76
C ILE A 116 26.08 -30.06 39.06
N LYS A 117 26.73 -29.17 39.81
CA LYS A 117 27.37 -27.95 39.26
C LYS A 117 28.38 -28.27 38.16
N HIS A 118 29.04 -29.43 38.25
CA HIS A 118 29.95 -29.90 37.23
C HIS A 118 29.22 -30.37 35.95
N ILE A 119 28.06 -31.01 36.11
CA ILE A 119 27.18 -31.41 34.99
C ILE A 119 26.68 -30.16 34.26
N CYS A 120 26.17 -29.15 34.97
CA CYS A 120 25.68 -27.89 34.40
C CYS A 120 26.74 -27.19 33.54
N LYS A 121 28.01 -27.12 33.99
CA LYS A 121 29.10 -26.47 33.24
C LYS A 121 29.44 -27.22 31.94
N LYS A 122 29.39 -28.56 31.97
CA LYS A 122 29.61 -29.38 30.76
C LYS A 122 28.47 -29.20 29.76
N LEU A 123 27.23 -29.18 30.23
CA LEU A 123 26.05 -28.93 29.40
C LEU A 123 26.09 -27.55 28.73
N ALA A 124 26.37 -26.49 29.49
CA ALA A 124 26.47 -25.13 28.94
C ALA A 124 27.52 -25.02 27.82
N THR A 125 28.64 -25.75 27.95
CA THR A 125 29.72 -25.76 26.94
C THR A 125 29.30 -26.52 25.69
N ALA A 126 28.63 -27.66 25.84
CA ALA A 126 28.12 -28.46 24.74
C ALA A 126 27.03 -27.72 23.93
N ILE A 127 26.13 -27.02 24.62
CA ILE A 127 25.06 -26.22 23.99
C ILE A 127 25.64 -25.02 23.23
N LYS A 128 26.62 -24.32 23.82
CA LYS A 128 27.27 -23.15 23.18
C LYS A 128 28.06 -23.51 21.92
N GLN A 129 28.64 -24.70 21.85
CA GLN A 129 29.29 -25.22 20.64
C GLN A 129 28.29 -25.61 19.53
N CYS A 130 27.02 -25.86 19.86
CA CYS A 130 25.96 -26.19 18.89
C CYS A 130 25.39 -24.93 18.20
N ASN A 131 25.34 -23.80 18.91
CA ASN A 131 24.71 -22.55 18.44
C ASN A 131 25.65 -21.58 17.70
N GLN A 132 26.87 -21.98 17.36
CA GLN A 132 27.89 -21.04 16.86
C GLN A 132 28.09 -21.00 15.33
N ASP A 133 27.28 -21.66 14.50
CA ASP A 133 27.34 -21.47 13.04
C ASP A 133 25.95 -21.30 12.39
N HIS A 134 25.81 -20.16 11.69
CA HIS A 134 24.74 -19.73 10.78
C HIS A 134 23.50 -19.01 11.32
N MET A 135 23.32 -17.79 10.82
CA MET A 135 22.11 -16.97 10.92
C MET A 135 20.95 -17.66 10.19
N SER A 136 19.82 -17.90 10.86
CA SER A 136 18.56 -18.28 10.22
C SER A 136 17.54 -17.17 10.36
N VAL A 137 17.03 -16.70 9.22
CA VAL A 137 15.76 -15.97 9.14
C VAL A 137 14.67 -17.03 9.11
N ASP A 138 13.78 -17.00 10.08
CA ASP A 138 12.81 -18.06 10.29
C ASP A 138 11.56 -17.84 9.43
N LEU A 139 11.28 -18.78 8.51
CA LEU A 139 10.12 -18.76 7.63
C LEU A 139 9.19 -19.88 8.03
N LYS A 140 8.22 -19.58 8.90
CA LYS A 140 7.13 -20.52 9.16
C LYS A 140 6.21 -20.63 7.94
N LEU A 141 6.29 -21.76 7.23
CA LEU A 141 5.21 -22.34 6.43
C LEU A 141 4.82 -23.68 7.06
N THR A 142 3.51 -23.90 7.13
CA THR A 142 2.86 -25.02 7.84
C THR A 142 3.18 -26.36 7.18
N SER A 143 3.91 -27.23 7.90
CA SER A 143 4.20 -28.65 7.61
C SER A 143 5.59 -28.96 7.03
N ASP A 144 6.57 -29.20 7.91
CA ASP A 144 7.91 -29.76 7.60
C ASP A 144 7.93 -31.32 7.54
N ASP A 145 6.76 -31.97 7.63
CA ASP A 145 6.61 -33.44 7.64
C ASP A 145 6.63 -34.07 6.23
N ASP A 146 6.62 -33.25 5.17
CA ASP A 146 6.77 -33.73 3.80
C ASP A 146 8.25 -33.69 3.36
N PRO A 147 8.86 -34.83 3.01
CA PRO A 147 10.26 -34.92 2.59
C PRO A 147 10.61 -34.04 1.38
N GLN A 148 9.66 -33.78 0.46
CA GLN A 148 9.87 -32.92 -0.70
C GLN A 148 9.84 -31.44 -0.32
N LEU A 149 8.98 -31.04 0.63
CA LEU A 149 8.98 -29.68 1.17
C LEU A 149 10.22 -29.41 2.01
N ARG A 150 10.70 -30.38 2.79
CA ARG A 150 11.94 -30.23 3.55
C ARG A 150 13.17 -30.12 2.64
N GLU A 151 13.22 -30.91 1.57
CA GLU A 151 14.25 -30.80 0.53
C GLU A 151 14.17 -29.46 -0.21
N LEU A 152 12.95 -28.95 -0.47
CA LEU A 152 12.73 -27.61 -1.00
C LEU A 152 13.15 -26.52 0.00
N THR A 153 12.87 -26.67 1.28
CA THR A 153 13.25 -25.73 2.35
C THR A 153 14.77 -25.70 2.54
N ASP A 154 15.44 -26.85 2.52
CA ASP A 154 16.91 -26.93 2.59
C ASP A 154 17.57 -26.49 1.28
N PHE A 155 16.95 -26.76 0.12
CA PHE A 155 17.36 -26.21 -1.17
C PHE A 155 17.25 -24.69 -1.17
N ILE A 156 16.11 -24.13 -0.73
CA ILE A 156 15.91 -22.69 -0.55
C ILE A 156 16.97 -22.18 0.42
N ARG A 157 17.13 -22.73 1.62
CA ARG A 157 18.12 -22.29 2.64
C ARG A 157 19.56 -22.28 2.13
N LYS A 158 19.95 -23.27 1.32
CA LYS A 158 21.26 -23.35 0.66
C LYS A 158 21.40 -22.34 -0.48
N GLU A 159 20.34 -22.15 -1.26
CA GLU A 159 20.17 -21.08 -2.24
C GLU A 159 20.13 -19.68 -1.59
N VAL A 160 19.76 -19.56 -0.30
CA VAL A 160 19.68 -18.30 0.46
C VAL A 160 21.08 -17.84 0.93
N SER A 161 22.12 -18.67 0.84
CA SER A 161 23.51 -18.27 1.12
C SER A 161 24.06 -17.27 0.08
N GLY A 162 24.94 -16.35 0.48
CA GLY A 162 25.48 -15.32 -0.42
C GLY A 162 24.41 -14.31 -0.86
N THR A 163 24.08 -14.24 -2.15
CA THR A 163 23.02 -13.35 -2.69
C THR A 163 21.60 -13.88 -2.46
N GLY A 164 21.46 -15.03 -1.84
CA GLY A 164 20.20 -15.76 -1.76
C GLY A 164 19.12 -15.12 -0.88
N TRP A 165 19.50 -14.36 0.15
CA TRP A 165 18.56 -13.54 0.92
C TRP A 165 17.83 -12.50 0.07
N ARG A 166 18.44 -12.05 -1.04
CA ARG A 166 17.77 -11.17 -2.02
C ARG A 166 16.58 -11.85 -2.64
N ARG A 167 16.74 -13.13 -3.01
CA ARG A 167 15.67 -13.97 -3.58
C ARG A 167 14.60 -14.24 -2.53
N MET A 168 15.00 -14.52 -1.30
CA MET A 168 14.05 -14.75 -0.20
C MET A 168 13.19 -13.53 0.09
N GLY A 169 13.81 -12.35 0.20
CA GLY A 169 13.09 -11.10 0.34
C GLY A 169 12.13 -10.86 -0.84
N GLN A 170 12.59 -11.04 -2.08
CA GLN A 170 11.71 -10.94 -3.26
C GLN A 170 10.56 -11.95 -3.25
N LEU A 171 10.78 -13.17 -2.78
CA LEU A 171 9.75 -14.19 -2.64
C LEU A 171 8.72 -13.78 -1.60
N LEU A 172 9.16 -13.30 -0.42
CA LEU A 172 8.28 -12.77 0.62
C LEU A 172 7.39 -11.65 0.09
N LEU A 173 7.97 -10.72 -0.68
CA LEU A 173 7.21 -9.66 -1.36
C LEU A 173 6.19 -10.24 -2.36
N LYS A 174 6.59 -11.23 -3.17
CA LYS A 174 5.69 -11.88 -4.15
C LYS A 174 4.54 -12.64 -3.51
N ILE A 175 4.76 -13.28 -2.35
CA ILE A 175 3.70 -14.00 -1.62
C ILE A 175 2.91 -13.08 -0.67
N GLY A 176 3.17 -11.76 -0.70
CA GLY A 176 2.45 -10.76 0.10
C GLY A 176 2.80 -10.75 1.58
N GLN A 177 3.89 -11.41 2.00
CA GLN A 177 4.38 -11.38 3.38
C GLN A 177 5.29 -10.16 3.61
N PHE A 178 4.70 -8.97 3.49
CA PHE A 178 5.41 -7.70 3.53
C PHE A 178 6.12 -7.44 4.87
N ASP A 179 5.48 -7.75 6.01
CA ASP A 179 6.06 -7.52 7.33
C ASP A 179 7.33 -8.37 7.55
N LYS A 180 7.27 -9.66 7.17
CA LYS A 180 8.46 -10.53 7.23
C LYS A 180 9.55 -10.10 6.27
N ALA A 181 9.17 -9.59 5.08
CA ALA A 181 10.14 -9.03 4.15
C ALA A 181 10.86 -7.81 4.76
N GLU A 182 10.12 -6.96 5.48
CA GLU A 182 10.68 -5.82 6.19
C GLU A 182 11.66 -6.25 7.27
N GLU A 183 11.23 -7.16 8.16
CA GLU A 183 12.06 -7.70 9.24
C GLU A 183 13.36 -8.30 8.70
N LEU A 184 13.26 -9.10 7.63
CA LEU A 184 14.40 -9.66 6.93
C LEU A 184 15.35 -8.56 6.44
N TYR A 185 14.84 -7.59 5.68
CA TYR A 185 15.68 -6.54 5.11
C TYR A 185 16.31 -5.64 6.18
N MET A 186 15.60 -5.35 7.27
CA MET A 186 16.15 -4.57 8.39
C MET A 186 17.28 -5.34 9.10
N ALA A 187 17.10 -6.63 9.38
CA ALA A 187 18.16 -7.45 9.99
C ALA A 187 19.40 -7.56 9.07
N LEU A 188 19.20 -7.73 7.77
CA LEU A 188 20.28 -7.76 6.80
C LEU A 188 21.01 -6.42 6.70
N LEU A 189 20.30 -5.30 6.86
CA LEU A 189 20.91 -3.97 6.81
C LEU A 189 21.94 -3.78 7.93
N GLU A 190 21.64 -4.27 9.14
CA GLU A 190 22.55 -4.22 10.30
C GLU A 190 23.82 -5.05 10.08
N GLN A 191 23.70 -6.16 9.36
CA GLN A 191 24.78 -7.12 9.10
C GLN A 191 25.55 -6.82 7.82
N ALA A 192 25.06 -5.91 6.98
CA ALA A 192 25.64 -5.64 5.67
C ALA A 192 27.05 -5.06 5.80
N SER A 193 28.04 -5.82 5.32
CA SER A 193 29.47 -5.49 5.40
C SER A 193 29.98 -4.66 4.21
N ASN A 194 29.22 -4.59 3.11
CA ASN A 194 29.60 -3.84 1.92
C ASN A 194 28.50 -2.89 1.44
N ASP A 195 28.93 -1.85 0.71
CA ASP A 195 28.05 -0.79 0.20
C ASP A 195 27.06 -1.28 -0.86
N SER A 196 27.42 -2.28 -1.66
CA SER A 196 26.52 -2.82 -2.70
C SER A 196 25.29 -3.50 -2.10
N ASP A 197 25.48 -4.30 -1.06
CA ASP A 197 24.39 -4.98 -0.33
C ASP A 197 23.53 -3.96 0.40
N ARG A 198 24.14 -2.96 1.07
CA ARG A 198 23.39 -1.86 1.70
C ARG A 198 22.53 -1.11 0.69
N ALA A 199 23.08 -0.77 -0.48
CA ALA A 199 22.34 -0.08 -1.52
C ALA A 199 21.14 -0.89 -2.01
N TYR A 200 21.31 -2.20 -2.22
CA TYR A 200 20.22 -3.10 -2.59
C TYR A 200 19.15 -3.18 -1.49
N ILE A 201 19.55 -3.38 -0.23
CA ILE A 201 18.61 -3.50 0.90
C ILE A 201 17.79 -2.22 1.08
N TYR A 202 18.46 -1.06 1.04
CA TYR A 202 17.77 0.22 1.06
C TYR A 202 16.81 0.40 -0.12
N HIS A 203 17.17 -0.07 -1.31
CA HIS A 203 16.27 -0.03 -2.47
C HIS A 203 15.02 -0.90 -2.23
N GLN A 204 15.18 -2.10 -1.70
CA GLN A 204 14.04 -2.99 -1.41
C GLN A 204 13.14 -2.47 -0.28
N LEU A 205 13.72 -1.95 0.80
CA LEU A 205 12.97 -1.29 1.87
C LEU A 205 12.22 -0.06 1.35
N GLY A 206 12.85 0.74 0.48
CA GLY A 206 12.19 1.85 -0.19
C GLY A 206 10.98 1.40 -1.01
N TRP A 207 11.12 0.32 -1.78
CA TRP A 207 10.02 -0.27 -2.56
C TRP A 207 8.88 -0.74 -1.67
N LEU A 208 9.21 -1.49 -0.62
CA LEU A 208 8.24 -1.99 0.35
C LEU A 208 7.45 -0.86 1.02
N LYS A 209 8.16 0.20 1.45
CA LYS A 209 7.50 1.37 2.05
C LYS A 209 6.65 2.13 1.05
N ASN A 210 7.04 2.18 -0.22
CA ASN A 210 6.22 2.80 -1.26
C ASN A 210 4.92 2.03 -1.47
N ASP A 211 5.00 0.69 -1.53
CA ASP A 211 3.84 -0.20 -1.69
C ASP A 211 2.87 -0.11 -0.49
N GLN A 212 3.41 -0.02 0.73
CA GLN A 212 2.64 0.22 1.96
C GLN A 212 2.04 1.65 2.05
N GLY A 213 2.32 2.55 1.09
CA GLY A 213 1.89 3.95 1.11
C GLY A 213 2.65 4.83 2.11
N GLN A 214 3.74 4.33 2.70
CA GLN A 214 4.61 5.07 3.63
C GLN A 214 5.68 5.86 2.85
N TYR A 215 5.24 6.75 1.96
CA TYR A 215 6.09 7.38 0.95
C TYR A 215 7.26 8.19 1.53
N ALA A 216 7.08 8.86 2.68
CA ALA A 216 8.18 9.58 3.33
C ALA A 216 9.33 8.65 3.76
N LYS A 217 8.99 7.45 4.29
CA LYS A 217 9.99 6.43 4.63
C LYS A 217 10.59 5.82 3.38
N ALA A 218 9.79 5.64 2.32
CA ALA A 218 10.26 5.15 1.03
C ALA A 218 11.34 6.08 0.45
N VAL A 219 11.08 7.39 0.42
CA VAL A 219 12.07 8.40 -0.02
C VAL A 219 13.33 8.32 0.82
N ALA A 220 13.23 8.26 2.15
CA ALA A 220 14.40 8.18 3.03
C ALA A 220 15.29 6.96 2.68
N PHE A 221 14.70 5.79 2.48
CA PHE A 221 15.44 4.59 2.08
C PHE A 221 16.01 4.69 0.67
N TYR A 222 15.22 5.14 -0.31
CA TYR A 222 15.71 5.31 -1.68
C TYR A 222 16.85 6.33 -1.76
N GLU A 223 16.83 7.42 -1.00
CA GLU A 223 17.91 8.40 -0.95
C GLU A 223 19.20 7.82 -0.35
N GLN A 224 19.12 6.95 0.66
CA GLN A 224 20.30 6.23 1.17
C GLN A 224 20.89 5.30 0.08
N SER A 225 20.04 4.54 -0.61
CA SER A 225 20.46 3.69 -1.73
C SER A 225 21.13 4.50 -2.83
N LEU A 226 20.48 5.59 -3.25
CA LEU A 226 20.98 6.50 -4.28
C LEU A 226 22.30 7.15 -3.89
N LYS A 227 22.48 7.53 -2.63
CA LYS A 227 23.74 8.11 -2.12
C LYS A 227 24.91 7.14 -2.27
N ILE A 228 24.68 5.84 -2.07
CA ILE A 228 25.69 4.82 -2.26
C ILE A 228 25.97 4.62 -3.75
N TYR A 229 24.93 4.42 -4.57
CA TYR A 229 25.10 4.22 -6.00
C TYR A 229 25.80 5.39 -6.70
N ARG A 230 25.53 6.64 -6.29
CA ARG A 230 26.24 7.82 -6.83
C ARG A 230 27.74 7.85 -6.52
N LYS A 231 28.17 7.16 -5.47
CA LYS A 231 29.60 7.06 -5.10
C LYS A 231 30.30 5.92 -5.82
N THR A 232 29.58 4.84 -6.11
CA THR A 232 30.16 3.58 -6.60
C THR A 232 30.00 3.38 -8.10
N LEU A 233 29.02 4.02 -8.73
CA LEU A 233 28.71 3.86 -10.16
C LEU A 233 29.03 5.13 -10.97
N PRO A 234 29.39 5.01 -12.26
CA PRO A 234 29.48 6.13 -13.18
C PRO A 234 28.17 6.90 -13.30
N GLU A 235 28.22 8.20 -13.62
CA GLU A 235 27.03 9.07 -13.66
C GLU A 235 25.94 8.60 -14.64
N ASP A 236 26.32 7.94 -15.74
CA ASP A 236 25.39 7.44 -16.76
C ASP A 236 25.00 5.96 -16.58
N HIS A 237 25.26 5.38 -15.40
CA HIS A 237 24.99 3.97 -15.17
C HIS A 237 23.47 3.69 -15.13
N PRO A 238 22.95 2.66 -15.82
CA PRO A 238 21.50 2.36 -15.86
C PRO A 238 20.83 2.19 -14.49
N SER A 239 21.54 1.61 -13.51
CA SER A 239 21.02 1.51 -12.13
C SER A 239 20.73 2.87 -11.48
N LEU A 240 21.44 3.94 -11.84
CA LEU A 240 21.11 5.29 -11.37
C LEU A 240 19.81 5.78 -11.99
N ALA A 241 19.53 5.48 -13.27
CA ALA A 241 18.26 5.81 -13.91
C ALA A 241 17.07 5.13 -13.20
N THR A 242 17.19 3.82 -12.92
CA THR A 242 16.19 3.08 -12.13
C THR A 242 15.99 3.71 -10.75
N MET A 243 17.08 4.13 -10.10
CA MET A 243 16.98 4.69 -8.76
C MET A 243 16.37 6.08 -8.73
N TYR A 244 16.77 6.95 -9.66
CA TYR A 244 16.11 8.24 -9.85
C TYR A 244 14.63 8.08 -10.18
N ASN A 245 14.24 7.08 -10.97
CA ASN A 245 12.84 6.82 -11.29
C ASN A 245 12.03 6.45 -10.04
N ASN A 246 12.57 5.60 -9.18
CA ASN A 246 11.89 5.16 -7.96
C ASN A 246 11.79 6.30 -6.92
N VAL A 247 12.85 7.10 -6.77
CA VAL A 247 12.83 8.31 -5.94
C VAL A 247 11.79 9.30 -6.48
N ALA A 248 11.75 9.50 -7.80
CA ALA A 248 10.79 10.39 -8.44
C ALA A 248 9.34 9.93 -8.22
N GLN A 249 9.07 8.63 -8.36
CA GLN A 249 7.74 8.06 -8.10
C GLN A 249 7.31 8.29 -6.64
N ALA A 250 8.20 8.04 -5.68
CA ALA A 250 7.89 8.27 -4.28
C ALA A 250 7.60 9.76 -4.00
N TYR A 251 8.35 10.69 -4.60
CA TYR A 251 8.05 12.12 -4.51
C TYR A 251 6.72 12.50 -5.17
N ASN A 252 6.40 11.90 -6.32
CA ASN A 252 5.11 12.11 -7.00
C ASN A 252 3.95 11.61 -6.13
N ASP A 253 4.09 10.44 -5.49
CA ASP A 253 3.09 9.86 -4.59
C ASP A 253 2.93 10.69 -3.29
N MET A 254 3.99 11.39 -2.85
CA MET A 254 3.94 12.37 -1.75
C MET A 254 3.28 13.70 -2.16
N GLY A 255 3.12 13.97 -3.46
CA GLY A 255 2.67 15.26 -3.98
C GLY A 255 3.78 16.31 -4.15
N ASP A 256 5.05 15.97 -3.97
CA ASP A 256 6.19 16.86 -4.30
C ASP A 256 6.54 16.72 -5.79
N TYR A 257 5.68 17.29 -6.62
CA TYR A 257 5.75 17.17 -8.07
C TYR A 257 7.03 17.80 -8.66
N LEU A 258 7.59 18.84 -8.02
CA LEU A 258 8.81 19.48 -8.51
C LEU A 258 10.03 18.59 -8.34
N LYS A 259 10.19 17.96 -7.16
CA LYS A 259 11.26 16.98 -6.97
C LYS A 259 11.05 15.75 -7.84
N ALA A 260 9.81 15.29 -8.01
CA ALA A 260 9.51 14.20 -8.92
C ALA A 260 9.99 14.52 -10.35
N LEU A 261 9.67 15.71 -10.89
CA LEU A 261 10.15 16.15 -12.20
C LEU A 261 11.68 16.27 -12.26
N GLU A 262 12.34 16.76 -11.22
CA GLU A 262 13.80 16.83 -11.17
C GLU A 262 14.43 15.44 -11.34
N PHE A 263 13.94 14.45 -10.59
CA PHE A 263 14.47 13.10 -10.62
C PHE A 263 14.09 12.34 -11.90
N TYR A 264 12.84 12.44 -12.39
CA TYR A 264 12.47 11.82 -13.67
C TYR A 264 13.28 12.40 -14.84
N LYS A 265 13.60 13.70 -14.83
CA LYS A 265 14.48 14.28 -15.86
C LYS A 265 15.91 13.74 -15.78
N LYS A 266 16.42 13.41 -14.58
CA LYS A 266 17.71 12.73 -14.43
C LYS A 266 17.65 11.30 -14.99
N THR A 267 16.57 10.56 -14.73
CA THR A 267 16.32 9.24 -15.35
C THR A 267 16.35 9.35 -16.86
N LEU A 268 15.51 10.23 -17.43
CA LEU A 268 15.38 10.42 -18.87
C LEU A 268 16.72 10.78 -19.52
N LYS A 269 17.51 11.68 -18.92
CA LYS A 269 18.83 12.07 -19.44
C LYS A 269 19.80 10.90 -19.54
N ILE A 270 19.83 10.02 -18.54
CA ILE A 270 20.69 8.82 -18.57
C ILE A 270 20.22 7.86 -19.67
N GLU A 271 18.91 7.64 -19.75
CA GLU A 271 18.31 6.75 -20.75
C GLU A 271 18.51 7.26 -22.18
N GLU A 272 18.33 8.55 -22.44
CA GLU A 272 18.55 9.16 -23.78
C GLU A 272 20.01 9.03 -24.23
N LYS A 273 20.97 9.01 -23.29
CA LYS A 273 22.39 8.80 -23.60
C LYS A 273 22.74 7.33 -23.83
N ALA A 274 22.12 6.43 -23.05
CA ALA A 274 22.49 5.02 -23.02
C ALA A 274 21.69 4.13 -23.98
N LEU A 275 20.50 4.57 -24.41
CA LEU A 275 19.54 3.75 -25.14
C LEU A 275 19.20 4.36 -26.52
N PRO A 276 18.82 3.53 -27.51
CA PRO A 276 18.25 4.01 -28.76
C PRO A 276 16.98 4.85 -28.54
N SER A 277 16.72 5.81 -29.43
CA SER A 277 15.58 6.74 -29.32
C SER A 277 14.19 6.09 -29.32
N ASN A 278 14.08 4.84 -29.74
CA ASN A 278 12.86 4.04 -29.72
C ASN A 278 12.85 2.98 -28.59
N HIS A 279 13.71 3.10 -27.57
CA HIS A 279 13.72 2.12 -26.49
C HIS A 279 12.48 2.26 -25.58
N PRO A 280 11.79 1.17 -25.18
CA PRO A 280 10.59 1.23 -24.33
C PRO A 280 10.77 1.94 -22.99
N HIS A 281 11.97 1.96 -22.43
CA HIS A 281 12.24 2.71 -21.19
C HIS A 281 12.05 4.23 -21.36
N LEU A 282 12.40 4.79 -22.52
CA LEU A 282 12.15 6.20 -22.82
C LEU A 282 10.64 6.49 -22.82
N ALA A 283 9.84 5.57 -23.36
CA ALA A 283 8.39 5.67 -23.36
C ALA A 283 7.83 5.73 -21.91
N THR A 284 8.31 4.83 -21.04
CA THR A 284 7.98 4.85 -19.61
C THR A 284 8.39 6.17 -18.93
N SER A 285 9.60 6.66 -19.19
CA SER A 285 10.09 7.93 -18.64
C SER A 285 9.26 9.14 -19.10
N TYR A 286 8.89 9.20 -20.38
CA TYR A 286 7.99 10.23 -20.89
C TYR A 286 6.60 10.11 -20.26
N SER A 287 6.04 8.91 -20.13
CA SER A 287 4.75 8.69 -19.45
C SER A 287 4.78 9.16 -18.00
N ASN A 288 5.86 8.89 -17.26
CA ASN A 288 6.00 9.31 -15.87
C ASN A 288 6.08 10.84 -15.75
N ILE A 289 6.85 11.51 -16.61
CA ILE A 289 6.90 12.98 -16.65
C ILE A 289 5.54 13.57 -17.04
N GLY A 290 4.86 12.95 -18.01
CA GLY A 290 3.50 13.32 -18.43
C GLY A 290 2.51 13.23 -17.27
N GLN A 291 2.60 12.18 -16.45
CA GLN A 291 1.76 12.02 -15.26
C GLN A 291 1.96 13.14 -14.24
N VAL A 292 3.21 13.51 -13.97
CA VAL A 292 3.49 14.60 -13.03
C VAL A 292 2.92 15.92 -13.56
N HIS A 293 3.08 16.21 -14.85
CA HIS A 293 2.46 17.39 -15.46
C HIS A 293 0.93 17.34 -15.40
N ASN A 294 0.30 16.16 -15.59
CA ASN A 294 -1.15 16.01 -15.43
C ASN A 294 -1.59 16.31 -13.99
N ASN A 295 -0.87 15.76 -13.01
CA ASN A 295 -1.12 16.00 -11.58
C ASN A 295 -0.97 17.48 -11.20
N MET A 296 -0.09 18.22 -11.87
CA MET A 296 0.09 19.67 -11.72
C MET A 296 -0.94 20.51 -12.49
N GLY A 297 -1.81 19.90 -13.31
CA GLY A 297 -2.75 20.62 -14.17
C GLY A 297 -2.09 21.28 -15.40
N ASP A 298 -0.87 20.89 -15.76
CA ASP A 298 -0.16 21.34 -16.97
C ASP A 298 -0.51 20.43 -18.16
N TYR A 299 -1.80 20.37 -18.51
CA TYR A 299 -2.34 19.40 -19.46
C TYR A 299 -1.66 19.41 -20.83
N SER A 300 -1.29 20.59 -21.35
CA SER A 300 -0.57 20.68 -22.64
C SER A 300 0.80 20.00 -22.60
N LYS A 301 1.54 20.10 -21.49
CA LYS A 301 2.82 19.40 -21.34
C LYS A 301 2.62 17.92 -21.09
N ALA A 302 1.58 17.56 -20.33
CA ALA A 302 1.21 16.16 -20.13
C ALA A 302 0.95 15.46 -21.47
N LEU A 303 0.17 16.09 -22.36
CA LEU A 303 -0.08 15.59 -23.72
C LEU A 303 1.21 15.46 -24.53
N GLU A 304 2.08 16.48 -24.55
CA GLU A 304 3.36 16.43 -25.29
C GLU A 304 4.19 15.19 -24.89
N PHE A 305 4.29 14.91 -23.59
CA PHE A 305 5.04 13.76 -23.10
C PHE A 305 4.33 12.43 -23.34
N TYR A 306 3.02 12.36 -23.16
CA TYR A 306 2.26 11.14 -23.46
C TYR A 306 2.20 10.81 -24.95
N GLU A 307 2.24 11.81 -25.83
CA GLU A 307 2.33 11.61 -27.28
C GLU A 307 3.70 11.02 -27.68
N LYS A 308 4.79 11.45 -27.03
CA LYS A 308 6.13 10.83 -27.22
C LYS A 308 6.16 9.38 -26.75
N ASP A 309 5.56 9.08 -25.59
CA ASP A 309 5.37 7.70 -25.12
C ASP A 309 4.58 6.87 -26.15
N LEU A 310 3.42 7.39 -26.59
CA LEU A 310 2.57 6.71 -27.56
C LEU A 310 3.30 6.45 -28.89
N GLU A 311 4.10 7.41 -29.39
CA GLU A 311 4.87 7.25 -30.62
C GLU A 311 5.86 6.08 -30.52
N ILE A 312 6.65 6.03 -29.44
CA ILE A 312 7.63 4.96 -29.22
C ILE A 312 6.92 3.62 -29.05
N THR A 313 5.92 3.57 -28.17
CA THR A 313 5.17 2.36 -27.85
C THR A 313 4.47 1.79 -29.08
N LYS A 314 3.87 2.64 -29.94
CA LYS A 314 3.23 2.24 -31.19
C LYS A 314 4.22 1.74 -32.25
N ARG A 315 5.45 2.27 -32.27
CA ARG A 315 6.50 1.85 -33.22
C ARG A 315 7.10 0.49 -32.86
N VAL A 316 7.22 0.19 -31.57
CA VAL A 316 8.07 -0.92 -31.06
C VAL A 316 7.23 -2.13 -30.65
N LEU A 317 6.01 -1.92 -30.16
CA LEU A 317 5.19 -2.98 -29.61
C LEU A 317 4.06 -3.41 -30.57
N PRO A 318 3.60 -4.66 -30.48
CA PRO A 318 2.42 -5.11 -31.22
C PRO A 318 1.19 -4.26 -30.95
N SER A 319 0.28 -4.17 -31.93
CA SER A 319 -0.93 -3.35 -31.85
C SER A 319 -1.90 -3.71 -30.72
N ASN A 320 -1.77 -4.90 -30.13
CA ASN A 320 -2.56 -5.36 -28.98
C ASN A 320 -1.78 -5.35 -27.65
N HIS A 321 -0.60 -4.72 -27.58
CA HIS A 321 0.22 -4.74 -26.38
C HIS A 321 -0.39 -3.90 -25.24
N PRO A 322 -0.40 -4.38 -23.97
CA PRO A 322 -0.97 -3.64 -22.84
C PRO A 322 -0.41 -2.23 -22.63
N SER A 323 0.89 -2.02 -22.85
CA SER A 323 1.50 -0.68 -22.75
C SER A 323 0.90 0.32 -23.74
N LEU A 324 0.52 -0.11 -24.94
CA LEU A 324 -0.15 0.77 -25.90
C LEU A 324 -1.54 1.18 -25.39
N ALA A 325 -2.24 0.25 -24.74
CA ALA A 325 -3.49 0.55 -24.05
C ALA A 325 -3.28 1.60 -22.94
N SER A 326 -2.22 1.46 -22.14
CA SER A 326 -1.88 2.43 -21.08
C SER A 326 -1.61 3.83 -21.64
N SER A 327 -0.86 3.97 -22.74
CA SER A 327 -0.62 5.27 -23.38
C SER A 327 -1.93 5.92 -23.86
N TYR A 328 -2.82 5.16 -24.50
CA TYR A 328 -4.15 5.66 -24.89
C TYR A 328 -5.00 6.07 -23.68
N ASN A 329 -4.99 5.28 -22.61
CA ASN A 329 -5.70 5.60 -21.37
C ASN A 329 -5.20 6.91 -20.74
N ASN A 330 -3.88 7.12 -20.71
CA ASN A 330 -3.29 8.34 -20.14
C ASN A 330 -3.72 9.59 -20.91
N ILE A 331 -3.68 9.56 -22.25
CA ILE A 331 -4.13 10.68 -23.09
C ILE A 331 -5.64 10.91 -22.94
N GLY A 332 -6.44 9.83 -22.91
CA GLY A 332 -7.88 9.91 -22.65
C GLY A 332 -8.19 10.55 -21.30
N GLY A 333 -7.38 10.25 -20.27
CA GLY A 333 -7.44 10.88 -18.95
C GLY A 333 -7.24 12.39 -19.01
N VAL A 334 -6.18 12.84 -19.69
CA VAL A 334 -5.91 14.28 -19.83
C VAL A 334 -7.04 14.99 -20.56
N TYR A 335 -7.58 14.44 -21.65
CA TYR A 335 -8.72 15.06 -22.33
C TYR A 335 -9.99 15.09 -21.48
N SER A 336 -10.22 14.06 -20.67
CA SER A 336 -11.33 14.03 -19.70
C SER A 336 -11.17 15.12 -18.64
N ASP A 337 -9.97 15.31 -18.10
CA ASP A 337 -9.64 16.35 -17.13
C ASP A 337 -9.74 17.77 -17.74
N MET A 338 -9.52 17.90 -19.04
CA MET A 338 -9.73 19.13 -19.82
C MET A 338 -11.19 19.36 -20.25
N GLY A 339 -12.11 18.46 -19.90
CA GLY A 339 -13.52 18.55 -20.30
C GLY A 339 -13.79 18.30 -21.79
N ASP A 340 -12.81 17.81 -22.56
CA ASP A 340 -12.99 17.39 -23.95
C ASP A 340 -13.40 15.91 -23.98
N TYR A 341 -14.63 15.65 -23.52
CA TYR A 341 -15.15 14.29 -23.36
C TYR A 341 -15.21 13.51 -24.68
N SER A 342 -15.45 14.18 -25.81
CA SER A 342 -15.46 13.54 -27.13
C SER A 342 -14.10 12.97 -27.50
N LYS A 343 -13.01 13.75 -27.33
CA LYS A 343 -11.65 13.22 -27.55
C LYS A 343 -11.29 12.17 -26.52
N ALA A 344 -11.67 12.37 -25.25
CA ALA A 344 -11.42 11.37 -24.22
C ALA A 344 -12.03 10.00 -24.60
N LEU A 345 -13.27 9.99 -25.10
CA LEU A 345 -13.93 8.77 -25.58
C LEU A 345 -13.19 8.13 -26.76
N GLU A 346 -12.73 8.90 -27.75
CA GLU A 346 -11.95 8.35 -28.88
C GLU A 346 -10.70 7.58 -28.41
N PHE A 347 -9.96 8.15 -27.45
CA PHE A 347 -8.78 7.52 -26.89
C PHE A 347 -9.13 6.31 -26.00
N TYR A 348 -10.19 6.42 -25.19
CA TYR A 348 -10.64 5.32 -24.34
C TYR A 348 -11.26 4.15 -25.14
N GLU A 349 -11.86 4.40 -26.30
CA GLU A 349 -12.33 3.37 -27.21
C GLU A 349 -11.17 2.56 -27.79
N LYS A 350 -10.08 3.21 -28.22
CA LYS A 350 -8.84 2.53 -28.65
C LYS A 350 -8.24 1.69 -27.51
N TYR A 351 -8.19 2.25 -26.31
CA TYR A 351 -7.76 1.54 -25.11
C TYR A 351 -8.60 0.29 -24.83
N LEU A 352 -9.93 0.41 -24.89
CA LEU A 352 -10.86 -0.70 -24.72
C LEU A 352 -10.70 -1.76 -25.81
N GLU A 353 -10.52 -1.36 -27.07
CA GLU A 353 -10.34 -2.27 -28.20
C GLU A 353 -9.08 -3.13 -28.04
N ILE A 354 -7.97 -2.51 -27.64
CA ILE A 354 -6.71 -3.21 -27.37
C ILE A 354 -6.90 -4.24 -26.25
N ARG A 355 -7.52 -3.85 -25.14
CA ARG A 355 -7.78 -4.77 -24.01
C ARG A 355 -8.71 -5.90 -24.39
N LYS A 356 -9.74 -5.67 -25.21
CA LYS A 356 -10.60 -6.74 -25.76
C LYS A 356 -9.83 -7.76 -26.60
N LYS A 357 -8.83 -7.30 -27.36
CA LYS A 357 -7.99 -8.18 -28.19
C LYS A 357 -6.94 -8.92 -27.37
N ALA A 358 -6.44 -8.32 -26.29
CA ALA A 358 -5.34 -8.86 -25.49
C ALA A 358 -5.80 -9.77 -24.33
N LEU A 359 -7.01 -9.58 -23.82
CA LEU A 359 -7.47 -10.19 -22.58
C LEU A 359 -8.71 -11.06 -22.78
N PRO A 360 -8.92 -12.10 -21.95
CA PRO A 360 -10.18 -12.84 -21.88
C PRO A 360 -11.38 -11.91 -21.61
N SER A 361 -12.56 -12.30 -22.11
CA SER A 361 -13.78 -11.48 -21.98
C SER A 361 -14.26 -11.22 -20.55
N ASN A 362 -13.79 -12.03 -19.59
CA ASN A 362 -14.06 -11.88 -18.16
C ASN A 362 -12.89 -11.27 -17.38
N HIS A 363 -11.86 -10.73 -18.03
CA HIS A 363 -10.70 -10.19 -17.30
C HIS A 363 -11.06 -8.90 -16.52
N PRO A 364 -10.66 -8.73 -15.25
CA PRO A 364 -10.96 -7.53 -14.45
C PRO A 364 -10.52 -6.21 -15.10
N ASP A 365 -9.38 -6.19 -15.78
CA ASP A 365 -8.90 -5.00 -16.50
C ASP A 365 -9.84 -4.54 -17.63
N LEU A 366 -10.61 -5.46 -18.22
CA LEU A 366 -11.64 -5.09 -19.19
C LEU A 366 -12.80 -4.36 -18.49
N ALA A 367 -13.16 -4.79 -17.27
CA ALA A 367 -14.16 -4.09 -16.47
C ALA A 367 -13.72 -2.67 -16.09
N THR A 368 -12.46 -2.49 -15.68
CA THR A 368 -11.89 -1.15 -15.42
C THR A 368 -12.01 -0.26 -16.66
N SER A 369 -11.84 -0.81 -17.85
CA SER A 369 -11.96 -0.05 -19.11
C SER A 369 -13.38 0.44 -19.36
N TYR A 370 -14.38 -0.43 -19.12
CA TYR A 370 -15.78 -0.03 -19.19
C TYR A 370 -16.13 1.00 -18.11
N ASP A 371 -15.60 0.85 -16.88
CA ASP A 371 -15.83 1.80 -15.80
C ASP A 371 -15.29 3.19 -16.12
N THR A 372 -14.06 3.28 -16.67
CA THR A 372 -13.46 4.55 -17.10
C THR A 372 -14.31 5.26 -18.16
N ILE A 373 -14.81 4.54 -19.17
CA ILE A 373 -15.70 5.11 -20.18
C ILE A 373 -17.05 5.54 -19.56
N GLY A 374 -17.59 4.73 -18.64
CA GLY A 374 -18.79 5.08 -17.87
C GLY A 374 -18.62 6.37 -17.07
N GLN A 375 -17.43 6.60 -16.49
CA GLN A 375 -17.11 7.85 -15.79
C GLN A 375 -17.10 9.06 -16.72
N VAL A 376 -16.58 8.92 -17.95
CA VAL A 376 -16.63 10.01 -18.94
C VAL A 376 -18.07 10.34 -19.33
N TYR A 377 -18.90 9.33 -19.62
CA TYR A 377 -20.32 9.57 -19.90
C TYR A 377 -21.07 10.18 -18.71
N ASN A 378 -20.74 9.76 -17.48
CA ASN A 378 -21.32 10.33 -16.27
C ASN A 378 -20.95 11.82 -16.07
N ASN A 379 -19.71 12.19 -16.40
CA ASN A 379 -19.24 13.58 -16.34
C ASN A 379 -19.84 14.43 -17.47
N MET A 380 -20.02 13.84 -18.65
CA MET A 380 -20.70 14.46 -19.78
C MET A 380 -22.21 14.64 -19.51
N GLY A 381 -22.81 13.86 -18.61
CA GLY A 381 -24.24 13.88 -18.31
C GLY A 381 -25.09 12.93 -19.18
N ASP A 382 -24.45 12.07 -19.98
CA ASP A 382 -25.13 10.95 -20.64
C ASP A 382 -25.27 9.79 -19.64
N TYR A 383 -26.22 9.96 -18.72
CA TYR A 383 -26.46 9.03 -17.63
C TYR A 383 -26.90 7.64 -18.12
N SER A 384 -27.60 7.57 -19.27
CA SER A 384 -28.02 6.29 -19.85
C SER A 384 -26.82 5.44 -20.26
N LYS A 385 -25.87 6.02 -21.00
CA LYS A 385 -24.65 5.30 -21.38
C LYS A 385 -23.76 5.04 -20.18
N ALA A 386 -23.64 5.98 -19.25
CA ALA A 386 -22.86 5.76 -18.03
C ALA A 386 -23.31 4.49 -17.29
N LEU A 387 -24.62 4.32 -17.11
CA LEU A 387 -25.18 3.14 -16.45
C LEU A 387 -24.89 1.85 -17.22
N GLU A 388 -25.08 1.84 -18.53
CA GLU A 388 -24.79 0.67 -19.38
C GLU A 388 -23.34 0.19 -19.23
N PHE A 389 -22.39 1.13 -19.22
CA PHE A 389 -20.97 0.83 -19.08
C PHE A 389 -20.62 0.36 -17.65
N TYR A 390 -21.20 0.96 -16.62
CA TYR A 390 -21.01 0.48 -15.24
C TYR A 390 -21.59 -0.91 -15.01
N GLU A 391 -22.73 -1.24 -15.63
CA GLU A 391 -23.33 -2.57 -15.56
C GLU A 391 -22.46 -3.62 -16.28
N LYS A 392 -21.92 -3.30 -17.46
CA LYS A 392 -20.94 -4.17 -18.15
C LYS A 392 -19.72 -4.44 -17.28
N SER A 393 -19.16 -3.41 -16.65
CA SER A 393 -18.06 -3.55 -15.69
C SER A 393 -18.46 -4.46 -14.52
N HIS A 394 -19.61 -4.22 -13.90
CA HIS A 394 -20.10 -5.01 -12.77
C HIS A 394 -20.28 -6.49 -13.10
N GLN A 395 -20.84 -6.80 -14.28
CA GLN A 395 -21.06 -8.16 -14.73
C GLN A 395 -19.75 -8.93 -14.92
N ILE A 396 -18.71 -8.28 -15.47
CA ILE A 396 -17.38 -8.88 -15.62
C ILE A 396 -16.77 -9.15 -14.24
N LEU A 397 -16.75 -8.14 -13.36
CA LEU A 397 -16.14 -8.26 -12.03
C LEU A 397 -16.80 -9.36 -11.19
N LYS A 398 -18.14 -9.46 -11.21
CA LYS A 398 -18.87 -10.51 -10.49
C LYS A 398 -18.56 -11.92 -10.96
N LYS A 399 -18.28 -12.09 -12.25
CA LYS A 399 -17.92 -13.40 -12.82
C LYS A 399 -16.44 -13.75 -12.56
N ALA A 400 -15.59 -12.73 -12.52
CA ALA A 400 -14.14 -12.90 -12.50
C ALA A 400 -13.54 -13.00 -11.10
N LEU A 401 -14.18 -12.36 -10.10
CA LEU A 401 -13.58 -12.11 -8.80
C LEU A 401 -14.48 -12.55 -7.65
N PRO A 402 -13.89 -12.93 -6.50
CA PRO A 402 -14.63 -13.14 -5.26
C PRO A 402 -15.42 -11.89 -4.86
N SER A 403 -16.54 -12.08 -4.17
CA SER A 403 -17.44 -10.99 -3.74
C SER A 403 -16.80 -9.96 -2.79
N THR A 404 -15.63 -10.29 -2.23
CA THR A 404 -14.84 -9.43 -1.34
C THR A 404 -13.71 -8.68 -2.04
N HIS A 405 -13.53 -8.84 -3.36
CA HIS A 405 -12.40 -8.24 -4.05
C HIS A 405 -12.53 -6.71 -4.15
N PRO A 406 -11.47 -5.92 -3.88
CA PRO A 406 -11.51 -4.46 -3.89
C PRO A 406 -12.02 -3.81 -5.19
N HIS A 407 -11.80 -4.43 -6.34
CA HIS A 407 -12.35 -3.95 -7.62
C HIS A 407 -13.89 -3.84 -7.62
N LEU A 408 -14.60 -4.74 -6.94
CA LEU A 408 -16.05 -4.65 -6.79
C LEU A 408 -16.45 -3.43 -5.94
N ALA A 409 -15.66 -3.09 -4.92
CA ALA A 409 -15.87 -1.87 -4.15
C ALA A 409 -15.69 -0.63 -5.03
N GLY A 410 -14.64 -0.60 -5.86
CA GLY A 410 -14.41 0.49 -6.83
C GLY A 410 -15.60 0.69 -7.76
N ASN A 411 -16.12 -0.37 -8.36
CA ASN A 411 -17.30 -0.28 -9.22
C ASN A 411 -18.56 0.18 -8.47
N HIS A 412 -18.77 -0.24 -7.21
CA HIS A 412 -19.83 0.32 -6.38
C HIS A 412 -19.66 1.82 -6.09
N LEU A 413 -18.44 2.33 -5.97
CA LEU A 413 -18.18 3.78 -5.86
C LEU A 413 -18.55 4.52 -7.15
N SER A 414 -18.35 3.91 -8.32
CA SER A 414 -18.75 4.46 -9.61
C SER A 414 -20.28 4.53 -9.74
N PHE A 415 -21.01 3.47 -9.35
CA PHE A 415 -22.47 3.53 -9.23
C PHE A 415 -22.94 4.59 -8.24
N ALA A 416 -22.27 4.73 -7.08
CA ALA A 416 -22.62 5.77 -6.13
C ALA A 416 -22.44 7.17 -6.73
N ALA A 417 -21.37 7.40 -7.49
CA ALA A 417 -21.12 8.66 -8.21
C ALA A 417 -22.24 8.99 -9.20
N TYR A 418 -22.70 7.95 -9.91
CA TYR A 418 -23.79 8.04 -10.87
C TYR A 418 -25.11 8.43 -10.20
N TYR A 419 -25.54 7.68 -9.18
CA TYR A 419 -26.79 7.95 -8.48
C TYR A 419 -26.75 9.29 -7.72
N GLU A 420 -25.59 9.71 -7.20
CA GLU A 420 -25.39 11.04 -6.63
C GLU A 420 -25.70 12.15 -7.66
N LYS A 421 -25.21 12.03 -8.90
CA LYS A 421 -25.46 13.01 -9.97
C LYS A 421 -26.92 13.02 -10.44
N MET A 422 -27.59 11.88 -10.40
CA MET A 422 -29.02 11.74 -10.69
C MET A 422 -29.93 12.25 -9.57
N GLY A 423 -29.38 12.53 -8.37
CA GLY A 423 -30.17 12.92 -7.20
C GLY A 423 -30.84 11.75 -6.48
N ASP A 424 -30.59 10.50 -6.89
CA ASP A 424 -31.05 9.29 -6.17
C ASP A 424 -30.09 8.96 -5.02
N TYR A 425 -30.18 9.75 -3.96
CA TYR A 425 -29.29 9.62 -2.80
C TYR A 425 -29.50 8.29 -2.05
N THR A 426 -30.71 7.72 -2.09
CA THR A 426 -31.00 6.45 -1.42
C THR A 426 -30.24 5.30 -2.07
N THR A 427 -30.27 5.21 -3.40
CA THR A 427 -29.52 4.18 -4.13
C THR A 427 -28.01 4.45 -4.08
N ALA A 428 -27.59 5.72 -4.09
CA ALA A 428 -26.19 6.10 -3.89
C ALA A 428 -25.66 5.60 -2.53
N LEU A 429 -26.39 5.83 -1.43
CA LEU A 429 -26.01 5.33 -0.10
C LEU A 429 -25.97 3.80 -0.03
N LYS A 430 -26.88 3.10 -0.73
CA LYS A 430 -26.86 1.63 -0.82
C LYS A 430 -25.58 1.14 -1.51
N ALA A 431 -25.20 1.76 -2.62
CA ALA A 431 -23.96 1.44 -3.33
C ALA A 431 -22.72 1.72 -2.46
N LEU A 432 -22.68 2.86 -1.77
CA LEU A 432 -21.59 3.20 -0.83
C LEU A 432 -21.50 2.22 0.34
N LYS A 433 -22.64 1.78 0.88
CA LYS A 433 -22.69 0.74 1.92
C LYS A 433 -22.07 -0.57 1.41
N ASN A 434 -22.39 -0.99 0.19
CA ASN A 434 -21.79 -2.20 -0.39
C ASN A 434 -20.26 -2.06 -0.56
N ALA A 435 -19.79 -0.92 -1.09
CA ALA A 435 -18.36 -0.65 -1.20
C ALA A 435 -17.65 -0.72 0.15
N TYR A 436 -18.23 -0.07 1.18
CA TYR A 436 -17.71 -0.09 2.54
C TYR A 436 -17.62 -1.50 3.12
N GLN A 437 -18.66 -2.33 2.92
CA GLN A 437 -18.67 -3.71 3.44
C GLN A 437 -17.61 -4.60 2.78
N ILE A 438 -17.34 -4.38 1.48
CA ILE A 438 -16.27 -5.09 0.77
C ILE A 438 -14.91 -4.64 1.32
N GLN A 439 -14.68 -3.33 1.45
CA GLN A 439 -13.44 -2.77 1.97
C GLN A 439 -13.15 -3.26 3.40
N ARG A 440 -14.16 -3.29 4.28
CA ARG A 440 -14.03 -3.79 5.65
C ARG A 440 -13.64 -5.26 5.75
N LYS A 441 -13.94 -6.07 4.73
CA LYS A 441 -13.50 -7.47 4.67
C LYS A 441 -12.08 -7.62 4.13
N ALA A 442 -11.61 -6.65 3.34
CA ALA A 442 -10.32 -6.69 2.68
C ALA A 442 -9.22 -5.93 3.43
N PHE A 443 -9.58 -4.92 4.21
CA PHE A 443 -8.66 -3.98 4.84
C PHE A 443 -9.08 -3.63 6.26
N GLU A 444 -8.09 -3.32 7.09
CA GLU A 444 -8.30 -2.78 8.43
C GLU A 444 -8.90 -1.36 8.40
N GLU A 445 -9.63 -1.02 9.47
CA GLU A 445 -10.24 0.29 9.63
C GLU A 445 -9.17 1.38 9.70
N GLY A 446 -9.33 2.44 8.90
CA GLY A 446 -8.33 3.50 8.75
C GLY A 446 -7.35 3.30 7.58
N ASN A 447 -7.48 2.23 6.79
CA ASN A 447 -6.77 2.10 5.52
C ASN A 447 -7.21 3.17 4.50
N ARG A 448 -6.27 3.64 3.66
CA ARG A 448 -6.53 4.64 2.60
C ARG A 448 -7.61 4.22 1.60
N ALA A 449 -7.92 2.94 1.47
CA ALA A 449 -9.01 2.43 0.64
C ALA A 449 -10.39 3.02 1.03
N PHE A 450 -10.64 3.27 2.32
CA PHE A 450 -11.91 3.84 2.81
C PHE A 450 -12.07 5.32 2.49
N SER A 451 -10.96 5.97 2.15
CA SER A 451 -10.84 7.40 2.02
C SER A 451 -11.79 7.95 0.92
N PHE A 452 -11.87 7.29 -0.24
CA PHE A 452 -12.82 7.69 -1.29
C PHE A 452 -14.28 7.43 -0.90
N THR A 453 -14.55 6.34 -0.19
CA THR A 453 -15.88 5.96 0.29
C THR A 453 -16.43 7.00 1.26
N TYR A 454 -15.62 7.42 2.25
CA TYR A 454 -16.00 8.46 3.20
C TYR A 454 -16.18 9.83 2.54
N SER A 455 -15.31 10.21 1.61
CA SER A 455 -15.50 11.45 0.85
C SER A 455 -16.83 11.46 0.09
N ARG A 456 -17.22 10.35 -0.55
CA ARG A 456 -18.50 10.23 -1.25
C ARG A 456 -19.70 10.19 -0.31
N LEU A 457 -19.61 9.49 0.83
CA LEU A 457 -20.65 9.50 1.87
C LEU A 457 -20.89 10.93 2.36
N GLY A 458 -19.83 11.66 2.68
CA GLY A 458 -19.91 13.07 3.09
C GLY A 458 -20.60 13.94 2.04
N ARG A 459 -20.27 13.76 0.75
CA ARG A 459 -20.92 14.46 -0.36
C ARG A 459 -22.41 14.16 -0.48
N VAL A 460 -22.81 12.89 -0.41
CA VAL A 460 -24.22 12.49 -0.51
C VAL A 460 -25.03 13.04 0.67
N TYR A 461 -24.53 12.91 1.91
CA TYR A 461 -25.21 13.49 3.08
C TYR A 461 -25.28 15.01 3.02
N ARG A 462 -24.24 15.68 2.52
CA ARG A 462 -24.26 17.13 2.25
C ARG A 462 -25.38 17.49 1.27
N SER A 463 -25.53 16.75 0.17
CA SER A 463 -26.61 16.97 -0.81
C SER A 463 -28.01 16.70 -0.24
N MET A 464 -28.12 15.77 0.72
CA MET A 464 -29.34 15.52 1.49
C MET A 464 -29.60 16.55 2.61
N LYS A 465 -28.68 17.52 2.81
CA LYS A 465 -28.70 18.51 3.90
C LYS A 465 -28.57 17.93 5.30
N ASP A 466 -28.12 16.68 5.44
CA ASP A 466 -27.69 16.09 6.72
C ASP A 466 -26.24 16.48 6.99
N TYR A 467 -26.05 17.74 7.40
CA TYR A 467 -24.71 18.32 7.56
C TYR A 467 -23.92 17.68 8.70
N SER A 468 -24.60 17.15 9.73
CA SER A 468 -23.96 16.45 10.84
C SER A 468 -23.24 15.19 10.35
N LYS A 469 -23.94 14.32 9.61
CA LYS A 469 -23.30 13.14 9.02
C LYS A 469 -22.29 13.51 7.94
N ALA A 470 -22.54 14.56 7.18
CA ALA A 470 -21.57 15.02 6.19
C ALA A 470 -20.22 15.36 6.85
N LEU A 471 -20.23 16.11 7.96
CA LEU A 471 -19.03 16.41 8.74
C LEU A 471 -18.38 15.14 9.28
N GLU A 472 -19.16 14.24 9.90
CA GLU A 472 -18.64 12.98 10.44
C GLU A 472 -17.81 12.20 9.41
N TYR A 473 -18.32 12.05 8.17
CA TYR A 473 -17.59 11.32 7.14
C TYR A 473 -16.40 12.10 6.56
N PHE A 474 -16.50 13.43 6.43
CA PHE A 474 -15.34 14.23 6.00
C PHE A 474 -14.24 14.26 7.07
N GLU A 475 -14.57 14.25 8.35
CA GLU A 475 -13.61 14.14 9.46
C GLU A 475 -12.96 12.75 9.50
N LYS A 476 -13.72 11.66 9.28
CA LYS A 476 -13.15 10.31 9.12
C LYS A 476 -12.18 10.24 7.93
N ARG A 477 -12.50 10.88 6.82
CA ARG A 477 -11.59 11.03 5.67
C ARG A 477 -10.32 11.78 6.08
N LEU A 478 -10.46 12.92 6.75
CA LEU A 478 -9.33 13.73 7.20
C LEU A 478 -8.42 12.95 8.15
N ALA A 479 -8.97 12.21 9.11
CA ALA A 479 -8.19 11.39 10.04
C ALA A 479 -7.36 10.30 9.32
N ILE A 480 -7.90 9.71 8.24
CA ILE A 480 -7.14 8.78 7.39
C ILE A 480 -6.01 9.52 6.67
N ASP A 481 -6.29 10.68 6.09
CA ASP A 481 -5.28 11.49 5.40
C ASP A 481 -4.16 11.89 6.38
N GLU A 482 -4.47 12.35 7.60
CA GLU A 482 -3.52 12.70 8.67
C GLU A 482 -2.64 11.51 9.09
N LYS A 483 -3.20 10.30 9.14
CA LYS A 483 -2.46 9.09 9.50
C LYS A 483 -1.56 8.57 8.37
N THR A 484 -1.96 8.76 7.11
CA THR A 484 -1.35 8.04 5.97
C THR A 484 -0.54 8.91 5.02
N LEU A 485 -0.72 10.24 5.04
CA LEU A 485 -0.10 11.16 4.09
C LEU A 485 0.90 12.08 4.78
N PRO A 486 1.97 12.51 4.08
CA PRO A 486 2.88 13.52 4.61
C PRO A 486 2.13 14.85 4.83
N GLU A 487 2.51 15.63 5.85
CA GLU A 487 1.80 16.84 6.28
C GLU A 487 1.41 17.79 5.14
N ASN A 488 2.23 17.90 4.10
CA ASN A 488 2.03 18.79 2.96
C ASN A 488 1.33 18.13 1.77
N HIS A 489 0.65 17.00 1.92
CA HIS A 489 0.03 16.33 0.79
C HIS A 489 -1.16 17.13 0.21
N PRO A 490 -1.31 17.27 -1.12
CA PRO A 490 -2.38 18.05 -1.76
C PRO A 490 -3.82 17.69 -1.31
N TYR A 491 -4.04 16.44 -0.91
CA TYR A 491 -5.34 15.94 -0.46
C TYR A 491 -5.86 16.60 0.82
N PHE A 492 -5.00 17.14 1.68
CA PHE A 492 -5.46 17.94 2.83
C PHE A 492 -6.29 19.14 2.37
N GLY A 493 -5.92 19.76 1.24
CA GLY A 493 -6.68 20.84 0.63
C GLY A 493 -8.11 20.43 0.28
N ILE A 494 -8.30 19.22 -0.26
CA ILE A 494 -9.62 18.69 -0.61
C ILE A 494 -10.45 18.43 0.66
N SER A 495 -9.86 17.78 1.66
CA SER A 495 -10.54 17.42 2.91
C SER A 495 -10.99 18.66 3.68
N TYR A 496 -10.11 19.65 3.87
CA TYR A 496 -10.49 20.92 4.51
C TYR A 496 -11.49 21.73 3.67
N SER A 497 -11.38 21.73 2.33
CA SER A 497 -12.34 22.43 1.49
C SER A 497 -13.75 21.85 1.61
N ASN A 498 -13.89 20.52 1.72
CA ASN A 498 -15.19 19.89 1.90
C ASN A 498 -15.81 20.21 3.28
N ILE A 499 -15.02 20.16 4.35
CA ILE A 499 -15.46 20.52 5.71
C ILE A 499 -15.90 21.99 5.76
N GLY A 500 -15.10 22.89 5.18
CA GLY A 500 -15.44 24.32 5.09
C GLY A 500 -16.75 24.56 4.33
N ASP A 501 -16.99 23.80 3.26
CA ASP A 501 -18.21 23.91 2.47
C ASP A 501 -19.46 23.46 3.25
N VAL A 502 -19.34 22.45 4.10
CA VAL A 502 -20.44 22.04 4.99
C VAL A 502 -20.74 23.12 6.04
N HIS A 503 -19.72 23.68 6.69
CA HIS A 503 -19.91 24.79 7.64
C HIS A 503 -20.57 26.01 6.98
N ARG A 504 -20.18 26.31 5.74
CA ARG A 504 -20.79 27.38 4.94
C ARG A 504 -22.29 27.12 4.73
N LEU A 505 -22.66 25.89 4.37
CA LEU A 505 -24.07 25.49 4.19
C LEU A 505 -24.88 25.49 5.50
N MET A 506 -24.22 25.30 6.65
CA MET A 506 -24.82 25.45 7.98
C MET A 506 -24.97 26.91 8.42
N GLY A 507 -24.36 27.86 7.71
CA GLY A 507 -24.32 29.28 8.08
C GLY A 507 -23.20 29.65 9.06
N ASP A 508 -22.32 28.72 9.43
CA ASP A 508 -21.15 28.97 10.27
C ASP A 508 -19.99 29.51 9.41
N TYR A 509 -20.15 30.76 8.96
CA TYR A 509 -19.25 31.36 7.97
C TYR A 509 -17.82 31.55 8.49
N GLU A 510 -17.63 31.82 9.78
CA GLU A 510 -16.31 31.98 10.38
C GLU A 510 -15.51 30.66 10.36
N LYS A 511 -16.15 29.54 10.70
CA LYS A 511 -15.51 28.23 10.56
C LYS A 511 -15.28 27.88 9.09
N ALA A 512 -16.23 28.18 8.20
CA ALA A 512 -16.06 27.96 6.77
C ALA A 512 -14.83 28.68 6.22
N LEU A 513 -14.66 29.97 6.56
CA LEU A 513 -13.49 30.76 6.17
C LEU A 513 -12.20 30.18 6.74
N THR A 514 -12.20 29.75 8.01
CA THR A 514 -11.04 29.10 8.63
C THR A 514 -10.61 27.86 7.86
N PHE A 515 -11.54 26.96 7.56
CA PHE A 515 -11.25 25.73 6.83
C PHE A 515 -10.86 25.96 5.38
N HIS A 516 -11.51 26.88 4.67
CA HIS A 516 -11.13 27.22 3.30
C HIS A 516 -9.75 27.90 3.22
N ARG A 517 -9.38 28.74 4.21
CA ARG A 517 -8.03 29.32 4.29
C ARG A 517 -6.98 28.25 4.58
N LYS A 518 -7.27 27.29 5.47
CA LYS A 518 -6.41 26.11 5.69
C LYS A 518 -6.21 25.34 4.38
N ALA A 519 -7.30 25.05 3.67
CA ALA A 519 -7.23 24.36 2.37
C ALA A 519 -6.34 25.11 1.37
N LEU A 520 -6.51 26.42 1.24
CA LEU A 520 -5.73 27.25 0.33
C LEU A 520 -4.24 27.26 0.70
N ASN A 521 -3.91 27.32 2.00
CA ASN A 521 -2.53 27.28 2.46
C ASN A 521 -1.80 25.99 2.02
N PHE A 522 -2.46 24.84 2.09
CA PHE A 522 -1.88 23.59 1.56
C PHE A 522 -1.72 23.63 0.05
N GLN A 523 -2.71 24.16 -0.68
CA GLN A 523 -2.69 24.16 -2.14
C GLN A 523 -1.66 25.15 -2.73
N GLU A 524 -1.49 26.31 -2.11
CA GLU A 524 -0.54 27.35 -2.56
C GLU A 524 0.91 26.99 -2.22
N ASN A 525 1.18 26.46 -1.03
CA ASN A 525 2.54 26.15 -0.58
C ASN A 525 3.16 24.93 -1.30
N VAL A 526 2.33 24.04 -1.83
CA VAL A 526 2.77 22.74 -2.39
C VAL A 526 2.83 22.78 -3.93
N ARG A 527 2.46 23.92 -4.56
CA ARG A 527 2.31 24.04 -6.03
C ARG A 527 1.51 22.85 -6.61
N CYS A 528 0.40 22.53 -5.95
CA CYS A 528 -0.60 21.57 -6.41
C CYS A 528 -1.23 22.02 -7.73
N ASN A 529 -2.10 21.18 -8.31
CA ASN A 529 -2.96 21.57 -9.42
C ASN A 529 -3.68 22.92 -9.12
N PRO A 530 -3.38 24.01 -9.86
CA PRO A 530 -3.96 25.33 -9.59
C PRO A 530 -5.49 25.36 -9.66
N LEU A 531 -6.11 24.40 -10.34
CA LEU A 531 -7.57 24.27 -10.41
C LEU A 531 -8.20 23.91 -9.04
N GLN A 532 -7.43 23.28 -8.14
CA GLN A 532 -7.86 23.08 -6.76
C GLN A 532 -7.93 24.41 -6.02
N CYS A 533 -6.90 25.26 -6.16
CA CYS A 533 -6.93 26.64 -5.62
C CYS A 533 -8.12 27.41 -6.18
N ALA A 534 -8.37 27.31 -7.49
CA ALA A 534 -9.49 27.99 -8.13
C ALA A 534 -10.85 27.57 -7.52
N THR A 535 -11.02 26.28 -7.23
CA THR A 535 -12.22 25.75 -6.56
C THR A 535 -12.35 26.29 -5.14
N THR A 536 -11.26 26.31 -4.36
CA THR A 536 -11.26 26.85 -3.01
C THR A 536 -11.50 28.37 -2.99
N TYR A 537 -10.98 29.12 -3.96
CA TYR A 537 -11.30 30.53 -4.15
C TYR A 537 -12.78 30.76 -4.46
N ILE A 538 -13.39 29.92 -5.30
CA ILE A 538 -14.83 30.00 -5.55
C ILE A 538 -15.63 29.73 -4.27
N ASN A 539 -15.23 28.74 -3.46
CA ASN A 539 -15.89 28.46 -2.18
C ASN A 539 -15.77 29.65 -1.21
N LEU A 540 -14.59 30.28 -1.10
CA LEU A 540 -14.40 31.52 -0.34
C LEU A 540 -15.29 32.65 -0.87
N GLY A 541 -15.36 32.82 -2.19
CA GLY A 541 -16.20 33.82 -2.84
C GLY A 541 -17.68 33.63 -2.50
N GLU A 542 -18.17 32.38 -2.52
CA GLU A 542 -19.56 32.05 -2.17
C GLU A 542 -19.84 32.29 -0.68
N THR A 543 -18.90 31.95 0.21
CA THR A 543 -19.01 32.26 1.65
C THR A 543 -19.14 33.76 1.87
N TYR A 544 -18.25 34.58 1.28
CA TYR A 544 -18.32 36.03 1.41
C TYR A 544 -19.59 36.62 0.78
N ARG A 545 -20.07 36.06 -0.33
CA ARG A 545 -21.34 36.48 -0.95
C ARG A 545 -22.52 36.22 -0.02
N GLN A 546 -22.55 35.07 0.67
CA GLN A 546 -23.59 34.74 1.65
C GLN A 546 -23.52 35.63 2.90
N MET A 547 -22.31 36.04 3.31
CA MET A 547 -22.09 37.06 4.34
C MET A 547 -22.42 38.49 3.88
N LYS A 548 -22.82 38.69 2.61
CA LYS A 548 -23.05 40.00 1.96
C LYS A 548 -21.81 40.89 1.86
N ASN A 549 -20.61 40.32 2.01
CA ASN A 549 -19.35 41.00 1.73
C ASN A 549 -19.00 40.85 0.23
N TYR A 550 -19.69 41.63 -0.60
CA TYR A 550 -19.61 41.49 -2.05
C TYR A 550 -18.24 41.88 -2.64
N THR A 551 -17.50 42.77 -1.98
CA THR A 551 -16.15 43.17 -2.40
C THR A 551 -15.17 42.00 -2.31
N MET A 552 -15.17 41.31 -1.18
CA MET A 552 -14.34 40.10 -1.00
C MET A 552 -14.82 38.97 -1.91
N ALA A 553 -16.14 38.79 -2.05
CA ALA A 553 -16.71 37.80 -2.96
C ALA A 553 -16.21 37.99 -4.41
N LEU A 554 -16.28 39.23 -4.92
CA LEU A 554 -15.78 39.56 -6.26
C LEU A 554 -14.30 39.23 -6.41
N THR A 555 -13.49 39.62 -5.42
CA THR A 555 -12.04 39.41 -5.42
C THR A 555 -11.70 37.93 -5.56
N TYR A 556 -12.34 37.07 -4.77
CA TYR A 556 -12.08 35.63 -4.81
C TYR A 556 -12.64 34.95 -6.06
N TYR A 557 -13.82 35.37 -6.55
CA TYR A 557 -14.32 34.86 -7.83
C TYR A 557 -13.41 35.22 -9.01
N GLN A 558 -12.89 36.46 -9.05
CA GLN A 558 -11.94 36.85 -10.09
C GLN A 558 -10.62 36.07 -10.01
N LYS A 559 -10.10 35.80 -8.81
CA LYS A 559 -8.92 34.93 -8.63
C LYS A 559 -9.17 33.52 -9.17
N GLY A 560 -10.31 32.92 -8.82
CA GLY A 560 -10.67 31.58 -9.30
C GLY A 560 -10.89 31.53 -10.82
N LEU A 561 -11.59 32.52 -11.37
CA LEU A 561 -11.82 32.63 -12.82
C LEU A 561 -10.49 32.77 -13.58
N LYS A 562 -9.60 33.67 -13.15
CA LYS A 562 -8.30 33.90 -13.80
C LYS A 562 -7.48 32.62 -13.92
N ILE A 563 -7.46 31.79 -12.87
CA ILE A 563 -6.73 30.51 -12.91
C ILE A 563 -7.37 29.55 -13.92
N ARG A 564 -8.71 29.44 -13.91
CA ARG A 564 -9.42 28.58 -14.85
C ARG A 564 -9.22 29.02 -16.30
N GLU A 565 -9.24 30.32 -16.60
CA GLU A 565 -8.98 30.86 -17.94
C GLU A 565 -7.56 30.57 -18.43
N GLN A 566 -6.59 30.50 -17.50
CA GLN A 566 -5.20 30.21 -17.83
C GLN A 566 -4.92 28.70 -18.03
N LYS A 567 -5.67 27.83 -17.36
CA LYS A 567 -5.39 26.39 -17.28
C LYS A 567 -6.35 25.50 -18.07
N LEU A 568 -7.56 25.97 -18.32
CA LEU A 568 -8.60 25.20 -19.00
C LEU A 568 -8.83 25.67 -20.44
N SER A 569 -9.44 24.81 -21.24
CA SER A 569 -9.97 25.20 -22.54
C SER A 569 -11.12 26.21 -22.36
N LYS A 570 -11.30 27.14 -23.32
CA LYS A 570 -12.37 28.16 -23.26
C LYS A 570 -13.79 27.57 -23.12
N SER A 571 -13.96 26.33 -23.58
CA SER A 571 -15.21 25.58 -23.55
C SER A 571 -15.37 24.71 -22.30
N HIS A 572 -14.44 24.74 -21.34
CA HIS A 572 -14.47 23.82 -20.21
C HIS A 572 -15.67 24.10 -19.27
N PRO A 573 -16.44 23.08 -18.83
CA PRO A 573 -17.58 23.24 -17.91
C PRO A 573 -17.28 24.05 -16.63
N ASP A 574 -16.13 23.84 -15.99
CA ASP A 574 -15.69 24.65 -14.84
C ASP A 574 -15.57 26.16 -15.11
N LEU A 575 -15.31 26.61 -16.35
CA LEU A 575 -15.39 28.04 -16.67
C LEU A 575 -16.83 28.54 -16.57
N ALA A 576 -17.80 27.77 -17.07
CA ALA A 576 -19.22 28.10 -16.95
C ALA A 576 -19.64 28.23 -15.48
N VAL A 577 -19.16 27.34 -14.60
CA VAL A 577 -19.39 27.43 -13.15
C VAL A 577 -18.83 28.74 -12.57
N ALA A 578 -17.66 29.19 -13.02
CA ALA A 578 -17.05 30.43 -12.53
C ALA A 578 -17.85 31.67 -12.98
N TYR A 579 -18.22 31.74 -14.26
CA TYR A 579 -19.06 32.83 -14.78
C TYR A 579 -20.45 32.84 -14.13
N HIS A 580 -21.07 31.69 -13.90
CA HIS A 580 -22.35 31.61 -13.20
C HIS A 580 -22.29 32.13 -11.75
N ASN A 581 -21.20 31.85 -11.03
CA ASN A 581 -21.00 32.41 -9.69
C ASN A 581 -20.82 33.94 -9.69
N LEU A 582 -20.11 34.49 -10.68
CA LEU A 582 -20.06 35.95 -10.90
C LEU A 582 -21.45 36.52 -11.24
N ALA A 583 -22.23 35.83 -12.08
CA ALA A 583 -23.60 36.24 -12.39
C ALA A 583 -24.48 36.29 -11.13
N LYS A 584 -24.39 35.29 -10.26
CA LYS A 584 -25.07 35.28 -8.94
C LYS A 584 -24.63 36.44 -8.06
N LEU A 585 -23.36 36.81 -8.07
CA LEU A 585 -22.84 37.97 -7.35
C LEU A 585 -23.44 39.28 -7.89
N TYR A 586 -23.37 39.52 -9.20
CA TYR A 586 -23.90 40.73 -9.82
C TYR A 586 -25.42 40.83 -9.67
N LEU A 587 -26.13 39.70 -9.69
CA LEU A 587 -27.55 39.64 -9.37
C LEU A 587 -27.83 40.05 -7.91
N SER A 588 -26.95 39.69 -6.97
CA SER A 588 -27.05 40.08 -5.55
C SER A 588 -26.80 41.58 -5.35
N THR A 589 -25.97 42.20 -6.19
CA THR A 589 -25.67 43.65 -6.16
C THR A 589 -26.54 44.48 -7.11
N ARG A 590 -27.56 43.88 -7.75
CA ARG A 590 -28.48 44.52 -8.72
C ARG A 590 -27.79 45.09 -9.97
N GLN A 591 -26.62 44.58 -10.32
CA GLN A 591 -25.92 44.92 -11.56
C GLN A 591 -26.39 44.01 -12.70
N TYR A 592 -27.64 44.18 -13.14
CA TYR A 592 -28.31 43.21 -14.02
C TYR A 592 -27.64 43.02 -15.38
N ASN A 593 -27.06 44.08 -15.97
CA ASN A 593 -26.32 43.98 -17.24
C ASN A 593 -25.10 43.06 -17.13
N MET A 594 -24.30 43.24 -16.06
CA MET A 594 -23.14 42.38 -15.79
C MET A 594 -23.56 40.94 -15.46
N ALA A 595 -24.65 40.78 -14.70
CA ALA A 595 -25.21 39.47 -14.40
C ALA A 595 -25.66 38.75 -15.68
N MET A 596 -26.33 39.46 -16.59
CA MET A 596 -26.79 38.95 -17.88
C MET A 596 -25.63 38.48 -18.74
N GLN A 597 -24.58 39.30 -18.89
CA GLN A 597 -23.39 38.94 -19.67
C GLN A 597 -22.73 37.66 -19.13
N ASN A 598 -22.54 37.57 -17.82
CA ASN A 598 -21.87 36.42 -17.20
C ASN A 598 -22.71 35.14 -17.29
N VAL A 599 -24.03 35.21 -17.06
CA VAL A 599 -24.87 34.00 -17.17
C VAL A 599 -24.99 33.53 -18.62
N GLN A 600 -25.00 34.46 -19.59
CA GLN A 600 -25.04 34.13 -21.01
C GLN A 600 -23.77 33.40 -21.44
N GLN A 601 -22.60 33.88 -21.01
CA GLN A 601 -21.32 33.16 -21.21
C GLN A 601 -21.33 31.78 -20.56
N ALA A 602 -21.86 31.64 -19.34
CA ALA A 602 -21.98 30.34 -18.69
C ALA A 602 -22.88 29.36 -19.46
N VAL A 603 -24.01 29.84 -19.99
CA VAL A 603 -24.93 29.04 -20.81
C VAL A 603 -24.25 28.61 -22.12
N GLU A 604 -23.58 29.52 -22.82
CA GLU A 604 -22.88 29.25 -24.09
C GLU A 604 -21.83 28.16 -23.92
N ILE A 605 -20.94 28.31 -22.93
CA ILE A 605 -19.89 27.33 -22.65
C ILE A 605 -20.49 25.98 -22.27
N ALA A 606 -21.51 25.96 -21.40
CA ALA A 606 -22.11 24.72 -20.94
C ALA A 606 -22.84 23.97 -22.08
N GLN A 607 -23.52 24.68 -22.98
CA GLN A 607 -24.22 24.07 -24.11
C GLN A 607 -23.28 23.51 -25.18
N GLU A 608 -22.04 23.99 -25.27
CA GLU A 608 -21.05 23.46 -26.21
C GLU A 608 -20.60 22.04 -25.84
N LYS A 609 -20.46 21.74 -24.54
CA LYS A 609 -19.86 20.49 -24.05
C LYS A 609 -20.82 19.56 -23.31
N LEU A 610 -21.93 20.09 -22.81
CA LEU A 610 -22.88 19.34 -21.99
C LEU A 610 -24.24 19.25 -22.70
N PRO A 611 -24.97 18.13 -22.54
CA PRO A 611 -26.29 17.98 -23.12
C PRO A 611 -27.28 18.96 -22.48
N SER A 612 -28.34 19.29 -23.21
CA SER A 612 -29.32 20.30 -22.80
C SER A 612 -30.03 20.00 -21.48
N ASN A 613 -30.12 18.73 -21.10
CA ASN A 613 -30.71 18.23 -19.86
C ASN A 613 -29.70 18.16 -18.70
N HIS A 614 -28.43 18.55 -18.90
CA HIS A 614 -27.44 18.55 -17.84
C HIS A 614 -27.88 19.49 -16.70
N PRO A 615 -27.73 19.10 -15.42
CA PRO A 615 -28.17 19.92 -14.27
C PRO A 615 -27.64 21.36 -14.29
N HIS A 616 -26.34 21.54 -14.58
CA HIS A 616 -25.73 22.87 -14.72
C HIS A 616 -26.36 23.72 -15.83
N VAL A 617 -26.63 23.15 -17.01
CA VAL A 617 -27.25 23.88 -18.13
C VAL A 617 -28.65 24.37 -17.71
N SER A 618 -29.41 23.53 -17.02
CA SER A 618 -30.74 23.88 -16.52
C SER A 618 -30.69 25.00 -15.47
N GLU A 619 -29.76 24.92 -14.52
CA GLU A 619 -29.55 25.94 -13.49
C GLU A 619 -29.15 27.31 -14.07
N TYR A 620 -28.27 27.32 -15.08
CA TYR A 620 -27.82 28.55 -15.72
C TYR A 620 -28.97 29.21 -16.50
N LYS A 621 -29.78 28.42 -17.22
CA LYS A 621 -30.98 28.91 -17.90
C LYS A 621 -32.03 29.46 -16.93
N GLU A 622 -32.25 28.81 -15.79
CA GLU A 622 -33.15 29.34 -14.77
C GLU A 622 -32.65 30.69 -14.22
N THR A 623 -31.34 30.81 -14.02
CA THR A 623 -30.70 32.06 -13.59
C THR A 623 -30.85 33.16 -14.65
N LEU A 624 -30.66 32.82 -15.93
CA LEU A 624 -30.87 33.73 -17.07
C LEU A 624 -32.30 34.26 -17.10
N GLU A 625 -33.31 33.40 -16.96
CA GLU A 625 -34.72 33.80 -16.90
C GLU A 625 -35.03 34.67 -15.69
N LYS A 626 -34.44 34.38 -14.52
CA LYS A 626 -34.57 35.23 -13.33
C LYS A 626 -34.00 36.63 -13.54
N ILE A 627 -32.90 36.77 -14.29
CA ILE A 627 -32.31 38.08 -14.60
C ILE A 627 -33.19 38.81 -15.61
N ARG A 628 -33.68 38.14 -16.66
CA ARG A 628 -34.60 38.73 -17.66
C ARG A 628 -35.87 39.32 -17.04
N LYS A 629 -36.43 38.68 -16.02
CA LYS A 629 -37.62 39.18 -15.30
C LYS A 629 -37.36 40.40 -14.42
N LYS A 630 -36.10 40.71 -14.10
CA LYS A 630 -35.71 41.82 -13.21
C LYS A 630 -35.16 43.03 -13.95
N MET A 631 -34.76 42.86 -15.20
CA MET A 631 -34.49 43.94 -16.15
C MET A 631 -35.81 44.46 -16.69
#